data_AF-A0A7X6PBM2-F1
#
_entry.id   AF-A0A7X6PBM2-F1
#
_cell.length_a   1.000
_cell.length_b   1.000
_cell.length_c   1.000
_cell.angle_alpha   90.00
_cell.angle_beta   90.00
_cell.angle_gamma   90.00
#
_symmetry.space_group_name_H-M   'P 1'
#
loop_
_entity.id
_entity.type
_entity.pdbx_description
1 polymer ?
#
loop_
_entity_poly.entity_id
_entity_poly.type
_entity_poly.pdbx_seq_one_letter_code
_entity_poly.pdbx_strand_id
1 'polypeptide(L)'
;MENSDDFKKYARSRYGLSSLSLHRYTSVLNNYISPTIIEERQLNIASMDVFSRLMMDRIIFLGLPIDDYVANIIQAQLLYLDSSDPGKDIQIYFNTPGGSVHA
;
A
#
# COMPACT_ATOMS: atom_id res chain seq x y z
N MET A 1 -8.85 -19.23 7.35
CA MET A 1 -8.55 -19.20 8.80
C MET A 1 -7.38 -20.12 9.19
N GLU A 2 -6.86 -20.96 8.28
CA GLU A 2 -5.92 -22.06 8.62
C GLU A 2 -4.42 -21.66 8.65
N ASN A 3 -4.03 -20.51 8.10
CA ASN A 3 -2.62 -20.20 7.80
C ASN A 3 -1.84 -19.49 8.95
N SER A 4 -2.55 -18.80 9.85
CA SER A 4 -1.91 -18.03 10.94
C SER A 4 -1.35 -18.93 12.04
N ASP A 5 -2.06 -20.00 12.37
CA ASP A 5 -1.74 -20.81 13.54
C ASP A 5 -0.63 -21.83 13.24
N ASP A 6 -0.56 -22.31 11.99
CA ASP A 6 0.57 -23.10 11.49
C ASP A 6 1.87 -22.29 11.45
N PHE A 7 1.80 -21.03 11.02
CA PHE A 7 2.97 -20.13 11.06
C PHE A 7 3.48 -19.92 12.49
N LYS A 8 2.57 -19.66 13.45
CA LYS A 8 2.93 -19.50 14.87
C LYS A 8 3.59 -20.76 15.42
N LYS A 9 3.06 -21.93 15.08
CA LYS A 9 3.61 -23.23 15.52
C LYS A 9 5.00 -23.48 14.94
N TYR A 10 5.19 -23.22 13.65
CA TYR A 10 6.46 -23.36 12.95
C TYR A 10 7.54 -22.40 13.49
N ALA A 11 7.21 -21.13 13.66
CA ALA A 11 8.11 -20.10 14.18
C ALA A 11 8.61 -20.41 15.61
N ARG A 12 7.74 -20.95 16.45
CA ARG A 12 8.10 -21.38 17.81
C ARG A 12 8.93 -22.66 17.81
N SER A 13 8.57 -23.65 17.00
CA SER A 13 9.21 -24.97 17.00
C SER A 13 10.58 -24.99 16.32
N ARG A 14 10.77 -24.21 15.25
CA ARG A 14 11.98 -24.28 14.42
C ARG A 14 12.99 -23.17 14.70
N TYR A 15 12.52 -22.01 15.16
CA TYR A 15 13.35 -20.83 15.41
C TYR A 15 13.33 -20.39 16.88
N GLY A 16 12.64 -21.11 17.76
CA GLY A 16 12.63 -20.83 19.21
C GLY A 16 12.04 -19.47 19.57
N LEU A 17 11.24 -18.86 18.69
CA LEU A 17 10.74 -17.50 18.89
C LEU A 17 9.77 -17.44 20.06
N SER A 18 9.92 -16.43 20.91
CA SER A 18 9.04 -16.21 22.05
C SER A 18 7.64 -15.78 21.58
N SER A 19 6.60 -16.18 22.32
CA SER A 19 5.22 -15.78 22.03
C SER A 19 5.05 -14.25 22.01
N LEU A 20 5.85 -13.54 22.81
CA LEU A 20 5.81 -12.08 22.91
C LEU A 20 6.45 -11.41 21.68
N SER A 21 7.53 -11.97 21.16
CA SER A 21 8.18 -11.52 19.92
C SER A 21 7.24 -11.70 18.71
N LEU A 22 6.53 -12.83 18.66
CA LEU A 22 5.60 -13.16 17.59
C LEU A 22 4.35 -12.27 17.64
N HIS A 23 3.83 -11.99 18.84
CA HIS A 23 2.72 -11.05 19.05
C HIS A 23 3.07 -9.64 18.54
N ARG A 24 4.29 -9.17 18.83
CA ARG A 24 4.77 -7.86 18.35
C ARG A 24 4.86 -7.81 16.82
N TYR A 25 5.38 -8.85 16.18
CA TYR A 25 5.45 -8.95 14.72
C TYR A 25 4.06 -8.90 14.07
N THR A 26 3.09 -9.67 14.59
CA THR A 26 1.72 -9.66 14.06
C THR A 26 1.03 -8.31 14.25
N SER A 27 1.27 -7.61 15.36
CA SER A 27 0.68 -6.28 15.59
C SER A 27 1.19 -5.22 14.61
N VAL A 28 2.44 -5.33 14.15
CA VAL A 28 2.99 -4.42 13.13
C VAL A 28 2.35 -4.67 11.77
N LEU A 29 2.07 -5.93 11.41
CA LEU A 29 1.37 -6.26 10.16
C LEU A 29 -0.10 -5.83 10.19
N ASN A 30 -0.78 -5.94 11.35
CA ASN A 30 -2.17 -5.50 11.49
C ASN A 30 -2.35 -3.97 11.53
N ASN A 31 -1.27 -3.19 11.68
CA ASN A 31 -1.32 -1.73 11.53
C ASN A 31 -1.16 -1.28 10.06
N TYR A 32 -1.03 -2.21 9.12
CA TYR A 32 -1.07 -1.99 7.67
C TYR A 32 -2.46 -2.25 7.07
N ILE A 33 -3.52 -2.06 7.85
CA ILE A 33 -4.90 -2.10 7.34
C ILE A 33 -5.15 -0.77 6.62
N SER A 34 -5.05 -0.80 5.29
CA SER A 34 -5.61 0.26 4.45
C SER A 34 -7.11 0.38 4.76
N PRO A 35 -7.67 1.59 4.95
CA PRO A 35 -9.08 1.75 5.26
C PRO A 35 -9.92 1.43 4.03
N THR A 36 -10.33 0.17 3.86
CA THR A 36 -11.25 -0.20 2.78
C THR A 36 -12.64 0.39 3.05
N ILE A 37 -13.10 1.29 2.19
CA ILE A 37 -14.47 1.81 2.20
C ILE A 37 -15.38 0.73 1.62
N ILE A 38 -16.27 0.17 2.45
CA ILE A 38 -17.27 -0.80 2.01
C ILE A 38 -18.52 -0.01 1.62
N GLU A 39 -18.69 0.24 0.32
CA GLU A 39 -19.94 0.78 -0.24
C GLU A 39 -20.79 -0.40 -0.75
N GLU A 40 -22.02 -0.54 -0.27
CA GLU A 40 -22.95 -1.58 -0.72
C GLU A 40 -23.45 -1.26 -2.13
N ARG A 41 -22.81 -1.85 -3.15
CA ARG A 41 -23.48 -2.13 -4.43
C ARG A 41 -23.26 -3.58 -4.84
N GLN A 42 -24.36 -4.29 -5.03
CA GLN A 42 -24.43 -5.67 -5.49
C GLN A 42 -23.86 -5.79 -6.91
N LEU A 43 -23.08 -6.86 -7.11
CA LEU A 43 -22.38 -7.33 -8.31
C LEU A 43 -20.94 -6.80 -8.54
N ASN A 44 -20.00 -7.72 -8.26
CA ASN A 44 -18.54 -7.63 -8.37
C ASN A 44 -17.85 -6.75 -7.33
N ILE A 45 -17.71 -7.28 -6.10
CA ILE A 45 -16.81 -6.72 -5.09
C ILE A 45 -15.36 -6.96 -5.53
N ALA A 46 -14.90 -6.16 -6.49
CA ALA A 46 -13.49 -5.77 -6.48
C ALA A 46 -13.38 -4.82 -5.29
N SER A 47 -12.84 -5.28 -4.16
CA SER A 47 -12.53 -4.40 -3.04
C SER A 47 -11.49 -3.38 -3.54
N MET A 48 -11.98 -2.22 -3.97
CA MET A 48 -11.13 -1.17 -4.50
C MET A 48 -10.57 -0.41 -3.31
N ASP A 49 -9.24 -0.43 -3.20
CA ASP A 49 -8.55 0.36 -2.19
C ASP A 49 -8.77 1.86 -2.43
N VAL A 50 -8.75 2.66 -1.37
CA VAL A 50 -8.98 4.11 -1.43
C VAL A 50 -7.96 4.77 -2.36
N PHE A 51 -6.71 4.29 -2.37
CA PHE A 51 -5.68 4.77 -3.28
C PHE A 51 -6.03 4.50 -4.75
N SER A 52 -6.60 3.34 -5.06
CA SER A 52 -7.06 3.03 -6.42
C SER A 52 -8.21 3.95 -6.84
N ARG A 53 -9.11 4.31 -5.92
CA ARG A 53 -10.18 5.28 -6.19
C ARG A 53 -9.63 6.67 -6.46
N LEU A 54 -8.71 7.14 -5.63
CA LEU A 54 -8.05 8.44 -5.80
C LEU A 54 -7.26 8.49 -7.12
N MET A 55 -6.59 7.41 -7.50
CA MET A 55 -5.85 7.33 -8.76
C MET A 55 -6.79 7.44 -9.98
N MET A 56 -8.00 6.87 -9.92
CA MET A 56 -9.02 7.07 -10.96
C MET A 56 -9.48 8.54 -11.05
N ASP A 57 -9.56 9.23 -9.92
CA ASP A 57 -9.85 10.67 -9.85
C ASP A 57 -8.60 11.53 -10.15
N ARG A 58 -7.51 10.93 -10.65
CA ARG A 58 -6.23 11.56 -11.03
C ARG A 58 -5.49 12.21 -9.86
N ILE A 59 -5.62 11.62 -8.68
CA ILE A 59 -4.97 12.06 -7.45
C ILE A 59 -3.87 11.05 -7.07
N ILE A 60 -2.63 11.52 -7.01
CA ILE A 60 -1.46 10.76 -6.56
C ILE A 60 -1.09 11.22 -5.14
N PHE A 61 -0.82 10.27 -4.25
CA PHE A 61 -0.38 10.54 -2.88
C PHE A 61 1.06 10.05 -2.68
N LEU A 62 1.98 10.98 -2.39
CA LEU A 62 3.38 10.65 -2.08
C LEU A 62 3.62 10.76 -0.58
N GLY A 63 3.41 9.65 0.13
CA GLY A 63 3.55 9.56 1.59
C GLY A 63 4.85 8.92 2.09
N LEU A 64 5.70 8.42 1.19
CA LEU A 64 6.88 7.63 1.50
C LEU A 64 8.18 8.40 1.21
N PRO A 65 9.31 8.05 1.86
CA PRO A 65 10.63 8.54 1.44
C PRO A 65 10.89 8.25 -0.04
N ILE A 66 11.59 9.16 -0.72
CA ILE A 66 11.86 9.05 -2.15
C ILE A 66 13.15 8.24 -2.36
N ASP A 67 12.98 6.99 -2.76
CA ASP A 67 14.04 6.14 -3.31
C ASP A 67 13.75 5.80 -4.78
N ASP A 68 14.70 5.16 -5.46
CA ASP A 68 14.60 4.82 -6.88
C ASP A 68 13.32 4.00 -7.18
N TYR A 69 12.86 3.18 -6.25
CA TYR A 69 11.65 2.37 -6.43
C TYR A 69 10.39 3.24 -6.43
N VAL A 70 10.25 4.11 -5.42
CA VAL A 70 9.13 5.06 -5.31
C VAL A 70 9.13 6.03 -6.49
N ALA A 71 10.29 6.54 -6.90
CA ALA A 71 10.43 7.43 -8.05
C ALA A 71 9.95 6.78 -9.35
N ASN A 72 10.37 5.54 -9.63
CA ASN A 72 9.93 4.77 -10.79
C ASN A 72 8.40 4.53 -10.79
N ILE A 73 7.80 4.27 -9.61
CA ILE A 73 6.34 4.13 -9.50
C ILE A 73 5.62 5.43 -9.83
N ILE A 74 6.06 6.55 -9.27
CA ILE A 74 5.44 7.86 -9.51
C ILE A 74 5.57 8.22 -10.99
N GLN A 75 6.72 7.96 -11.61
CA GLN A 75 6.91 8.16 -13.06
C GLN A 75 5.91 7.32 -13.88
N ALA A 76 5.75 6.04 -13.55
CA ALA A 76 4.79 5.17 -14.24
C ALA A 76 3.35 5.65 -14.07
N GLN A 77 2.97 6.11 -12.87
CA GLN A 77 1.63 6.67 -12.60
C GLN A 77 1.36 7.94 -13.41
N LEU A 78 2.34 8.84 -13.50
CA LEU A 78 2.22 10.06 -14.31
C LEU A 78 2.02 9.74 -15.79
N LEU A 79 2.84 8.84 -16.35
CA LEU A 79 2.71 8.42 -17.76
C LEU A 79 1.37 7.73 -18.04
N TYR A 80 0.87 6.94 -17.09
CA TYR A 80 -0.43 6.31 -17.19
C TYR A 80 -1.58 7.35 -17.20
N LEU A 81 -1.54 8.33 -16.30
CA LEU A 81 -2.56 9.36 -16.22
C LEU A 81 -2.52 10.31 -17.43
N ASP A 82 -1.33 10.64 -17.93
CA ASP A 82 -1.17 11.44 -19.14
C ASP A 82 -1.67 10.70 -20.39
N SER A 83 -1.33 9.42 -20.56
CA SER A 83 -1.78 8.63 -21.71
C SER A 83 -3.29 8.36 -21.72
N SER A 84 -3.93 8.25 -20.55
CA SER A 84 -5.37 7.98 -20.43
C SER A 84 -6.25 9.19 -20.73
N ASP A 85 -5.81 10.41 -20.38
CA ASP A 85 -6.53 11.65 -20.68
C ASP A 85 -5.53 12.81 -20.80
N PRO A 86 -4.91 12.98 -21.98
CA PRO A 86 -3.90 14.00 -22.20
C PRO A 86 -4.50 15.40 -22.05
N GLY A 87 -3.84 16.25 -21.27
CA GLY A 87 -4.25 17.64 -21.05
C GLY A 87 -5.20 17.88 -19.88
N LYS A 88 -5.62 16.82 -19.15
CA LYS A 88 -6.23 16.98 -17.83
C LYS A 88 -5.19 17.04 -16.73
N ASP A 89 -5.42 17.94 -15.78
CA ASP A 89 -4.56 18.10 -14.61
C ASP A 89 -4.44 16.81 -13.79
N ILE A 90 -3.29 16.66 -13.15
CA ILE A 90 -2.97 15.59 -12.20
C ILE A 90 -2.66 16.27 -10.87
N GLN A 91 -3.35 15.86 -9.80
CA GLN A 91 -3.12 16.40 -8.47
C GLN A 91 -2.15 15.49 -7.72
N ILE A 92 -1.09 16.07 -7.17
CA ILE A 92 -0.11 15.33 -6.38
C ILE A 92 -0.06 15.94 -4.98
N TYR A 93 -0.34 15.10 -3.97
CA TYR A 93 -0.27 15.48 -2.57
C TYR A 93 1.04 14.93 -1.99
N PHE A 94 1.89 15.86 -1.54
CA PHE A 94 3.20 15.54 -0.98
C PHE A 94 3.15 15.52 0.55
N ASN A 95 3.43 14.36 1.13
CA ASN A 95 3.66 14.19 2.56
C ASN A 95 4.85 13.25 2.76
N THR A 96 6.02 13.68 2.31
CA THR A 96 7.24 12.88 2.30
C THR A 96 8.37 13.60 3.03
N PRO A 97 9.24 12.88 3.76
CA PRO A 97 10.46 13.47 4.33
C PRO A 97 11.52 13.83 3.26
N GLY A 98 11.22 13.60 1.97
CA GLY A 98 12.17 13.73 0.86
C GLY A 98 12.92 12.44 0.62
N GLY A 99 14.10 12.52 -0.01
CA GLY A 99 14.90 11.35 -0.34
C GLY A 99 16.12 11.66 -1.21
N SER A 100 16.52 10.69 -2.03
CA SER A 100 17.69 10.83 -2.91
C SER A 100 17.42 11.84 -4.03
N VAL A 101 18.39 12.71 -4.32
CA VAL A 101 18.31 13.72 -5.41
C VAL A 101 18.31 13.05 -6.79
N HIS A 102 18.88 11.85 -6.90
CA HIS A 102 19.04 11.12 -8.16
C HIS A 102 18.09 9.92 -8.30
N ALA A 103 17.13 9.77 -7.37
CA ALA A 103 16.12 8.73 -7.44
C ALA A 103 15.16 8.94 -8.62
#